data_AF-A0AAX4P3G4-F1
#
_entry.id   AF-A0AAX4P3G4-F1
#
_cell.length_a   1.000
_cell.length_b   1.000
_cell.length_c   1.000
_cell.angle_alpha   90.00
_cell.angle_beta   90.00
_cell.angle_gamma   90.00
#
_symmetry.space_group_name_H-M   'P 1'
#
loop_
_entity.id
_entity.type
_entity.pdbx_description
1 polymer ?
#
loop_
_entity_poly.entity_id
_entity_poly.type
_entity_poly.pdbx_seq_one_letter_code
_entity_poly.pdbx_strand_id
1 'polypeptide(L)'
;MVTEATRGATEGGMERIPFRQSRPGRTAIRKPNVLRISMEKKKKKRKAKVAAGLAEAARGVEERRQQSAATTTVSSEGLRGILQTLRRKLLNEDRGRECRSTSAHFRESCEKLDGLIRSTIVHGTNNSVLLVGAPGSAKKEVLDSVLSGLLHEFNDEKKSPSVGVVRLSGMLHSDECAALREIARQLCDTWGLSFLKSASFSTNLRFLREVLSELDKGHKTVVFVLDCLDLYTAKQKQGLLYNLLDVLQGSQAQAAVVGLSSRHDCLELMEKRARSRFSYRKVVMPAPPAEEGARVLRELLSAPADCSGDADAFNESVRRTLSSEAASRALDRFFKCNATIYTVEELVLELVCSMSAAASPLSPQMVQDACTGLSTLVKQALQFSVLDLTVLVACQRLEKRGRKSYNFHHVYKEVTGLGGSEQRFGMEAALESYLRLVEAKFVEATGDGRRQQEFRPSRLLMMGSEIQTVMERARNCPESLRRAANNLFL
;
A
#
# COMPACT_ATOMS: atom_id res chain seq x y z
N MET A 1 9.42 57.02 -26.76
CA MET A 1 9.34 58.49 -26.90
C MET A 1 7.85 58.83 -26.86
N VAL A 2 7.31 59.27 -25.72
CA VAL A 2 7.29 60.68 -25.27
C VAL A 2 6.46 61.47 -26.31
N THR A 3 5.25 61.99 -26.05
CA THR A 3 4.80 62.99 -25.05
C THR A 3 3.28 63.20 -25.31
N GLU A 4 2.39 63.32 -24.31
CA GLU A 4 1.89 64.58 -23.68
C GLU A 4 1.18 65.55 -24.67
N ALA A 5 0.11 66.30 -24.37
CA ALA A 5 -0.56 66.67 -23.13
C ALA A 5 -1.77 67.59 -23.41
N THR A 6 -2.74 67.63 -22.45
CA THR A 6 -3.52 68.80 -21.95
C THR A 6 -4.58 69.47 -22.86
N ARG A 7 -5.68 70.10 -22.41
CA ARG A 7 -6.38 70.47 -21.14
C ARG A 7 -7.79 70.97 -21.54
N GLY A 8 -8.90 70.75 -20.82
CA GLY A 8 -9.38 71.44 -19.60
C GLY A 8 -10.93 71.28 -19.49
N ALA A 9 -11.47 70.84 -18.33
CA ALA A 9 -12.26 71.59 -17.31
C ALA A 9 -13.66 72.07 -17.81
N THR A 10 -14.82 71.82 -17.17
CA THR A 10 -15.26 72.07 -15.76
C THR A 10 -16.61 71.39 -15.38
N GLU A 11 -16.86 71.29 -14.05
CA GLU A 11 -18.14 71.14 -13.30
C GLU A 11 -18.90 69.78 -13.39
N GLY A 12 -19.38 69.12 -12.32
CA GLY A 12 -19.58 69.44 -10.91
C GLY A 12 -20.87 68.74 -10.44
N GLY A 13 -20.86 67.96 -9.34
CA GLY A 13 -22.09 67.43 -8.74
C GLY A 13 -21.92 66.14 -7.91
N MET A 14 -21.75 66.30 -6.61
CA MET A 14 -21.64 65.24 -5.59
C MET A 14 -22.82 65.42 -4.61
N GLU A 15 -23.69 64.43 -4.45
CA GLU A 15 -24.80 64.49 -3.48
C GLU A 15 -24.47 63.70 -2.20
N ARG A 16 -24.56 64.39 -1.05
CA ARG A 16 -24.59 63.86 0.32
C ARG A 16 -25.91 64.27 0.98
N ILE A 17 -26.52 63.31 1.69
CA ILE A 17 -27.36 63.34 2.91
C ILE A 17 -27.92 64.71 3.38
N PRO A 18 -29.18 64.75 3.88
CA PRO A 18 -29.49 65.61 5.01
C PRO A 18 -30.14 64.90 6.22
N PHE A 19 -29.52 65.19 7.36
CA PHE A 19 -30.06 65.14 8.72
C PHE A 19 -31.15 66.22 8.89
N ARG A 20 -32.23 65.95 9.64
CA ARG A 20 -33.11 67.01 10.16
C ARG A 20 -33.42 66.79 11.63
N GLN A 21 -32.96 67.72 12.46
CA GLN A 21 -33.32 67.89 13.86
C GLN A 21 -34.59 68.75 13.97
N SER A 22 -35.42 68.49 14.98
CA SER A 22 -36.35 69.48 15.54
C SER A 22 -36.60 69.25 17.04
N ARG A 23 -36.58 70.34 17.78
CA ARG A 23 -37.09 70.62 19.15
C ARG A 23 -37.49 72.13 19.14
N PRO A 24 -38.23 72.73 20.12
CA PRO A 24 -38.71 72.23 21.41
C PRO A 24 -40.18 72.62 21.76
N GLY A 25 -40.70 72.12 22.89
CA GLY A 25 -41.89 72.65 23.58
C GLY A 25 -41.81 72.41 25.10
N ARG A 26 -42.02 73.47 25.89
CA ARG A 26 -41.80 73.57 27.35
C ARG A 26 -43.05 73.24 28.20
N THR A 27 -42.80 73.13 29.51
CA THR A 27 -43.69 73.16 30.70
C THR A 27 -44.16 71.77 31.21
N ALA A 28 -44.14 71.41 32.50
CA ALA A 28 -43.95 72.15 33.74
C ALA A 28 -43.30 71.27 34.85
N ILE A 29 -42.89 71.96 35.92
CA ILE A 29 -42.18 71.52 37.12
C ILE A 29 -43.12 70.80 38.11
N ARG A 30 -42.66 69.70 38.75
CA ARG A 30 -42.83 69.39 40.20
C ARG A 30 -42.01 68.13 40.59
N LYS A 31 -41.18 68.25 41.63
CA LYS A 31 -40.39 67.17 42.28
C LYS A 31 -41.24 66.45 43.38
N PRO A 32 -40.67 65.54 44.21
CA PRO A 32 -40.54 64.10 43.99
C PRO A 32 -41.27 63.28 45.08
N ASN A 33 -41.44 61.96 44.93
CA ASN A 33 -41.36 61.02 46.07
C ASN A 33 -41.33 59.53 45.67
N VAL A 34 -40.36 58.86 46.27
CA VAL A 34 -40.20 57.45 46.68
C VAL A 34 -41.39 56.50 46.48
N LEU A 35 -41.13 55.31 45.89
CA LEU A 35 -41.54 54.00 46.43
C LEU A 35 -40.81 52.85 45.69
N ARG A 36 -39.76 52.35 46.35
CA ARG A 36 -39.21 50.99 46.18
C ARG A 36 -40.34 49.99 46.45
N ILE A 37 -40.61 49.07 45.53
CA ILE A 37 -41.08 47.67 45.69
C ILE A 37 -41.54 47.21 44.29
N SER A 38 -40.70 46.48 43.55
CA SER A 38 -41.08 45.63 42.37
C SER A 38 -39.91 44.96 41.62
N MET A 39 -38.69 44.95 42.17
CA MET A 39 -37.53 44.34 41.51
C MET A 39 -37.36 42.83 41.77
N GLU A 40 -37.96 42.27 42.83
CA GLU A 40 -37.74 40.86 43.20
C GLU A 40 -38.61 39.85 42.45
N LYS A 41 -39.86 40.21 42.09
CA LYS A 41 -40.76 39.30 41.35
C LYS A 41 -40.29 39.05 39.90
N LYS A 42 -39.63 40.01 39.26
CA LYS A 42 -39.07 39.85 37.90
C LYS A 42 -37.81 38.97 37.86
N LYS A 43 -36.98 38.97 38.91
CA LYS A 43 -35.78 38.11 39.01
C LYS A 43 -36.15 36.64 39.23
N LYS A 44 -37.17 36.35 40.05
CA LYS A 44 -37.65 34.96 40.29
C LYS A 44 -38.26 34.33 39.04
N LYS A 45 -39.04 35.09 38.25
CA LYS A 45 -39.64 34.60 37.00
C LYS A 45 -38.62 34.31 35.89
N ARG A 46 -37.53 35.11 35.79
CA ARG A 46 -36.43 34.84 34.83
C ARG A 46 -35.58 33.64 35.23
N LYS A 47 -35.30 33.42 36.53
CA LYS A 47 -34.59 32.21 36.99
C LYS A 47 -35.38 30.92 36.75
N ALA A 48 -36.70 30.93 36.96
CA ALA A 48 -37.54 29.76 36.69
C ALA A 48 -37.61 29.39 35.19
N LYS A 49 -37.66 30.40 34.30
CA LYS A 49 -37.69 30.17 32.85
C LYS A 49 -36.36 29.64 32.29
N VAL A 50 -35.23 30.07 32.87
CA VAL A 50 -33.89 29.58 32.51
C VAL A 50 -33.68 28.15 33.04
N ALA A 51 -34.17 27.83 34.23
CA ALA A 51 -34.10 26.47 34.78
C ALA A 51 -34.96 25.46 33.99
N ALA A 52 -36.14 25.87 33.52
CA ALA A 52 -36.99 25.03 32.67
C ALA A 52 -36.35 24.75 31.29
N GLY A 53 -35.73 25.77 30.66
CA GLY A 53 -35.02 25.58 29.39
C GLY A 53 -33.76 24.72 29.48
N LEU A 54 -33.05 24.76 30.61
CA LEU A 54 -31.92 23.87 30.89
C LEU A 54 -32.36 22.41 31.12
N ALA A 55 -33.54 22.19 31.70
CA ALA A 55 -34.09 20.84 31.91
C ALA A 55 -34.61 20.21 30.61
N GLU A 56 -35.21 20.98 29.70
CA GLU A 56 -35.60 20.50 28.37
C GLU A 56 -34.38 20.24 27.47
N ALA A 57 -33.35 21.09 27.54
CA ALA A 57 -32.09 20.86 26.83
C ALA A 57 -31.36 19.61 27.37
N ALA A 58 -31.42 19.34 28.67
CA ALA A 58 -30.88 18.11 29.25
C ALA A 58 -31.65 16.86 28.80
N ARG A 59 -32.99 16.90 28.74
CA ARG A 59 -33.81 15.79 28.21
C ARG A 59 -33.56 15.52 26.72
N GLY A 60 -33.37 16.55 25.90
CA GLY A 60 -33.00 16.39 24.49
C GLY A 60 -31.59 15.82 24.28
N VAL A 61 -30.67 16.03 25.23
CA VAL A 61 -29.33 15.40 25.24
C VAL A 61 -29.40 13.95 25.74
N GLU A 62 -30.28 13.65 26.70
CA GLU A 62 -30.56 12.28 27.16
C GLU A 62 -31.23 11.44 26.06
N GLU A 63 -32.20 11.99 25.32
CA GLU A 63 -32.86 11.32 24.19
C GLU A 63 -31.91 11.12 23.00
N ARG A 64 -31.01 12.08 22.72
CA ARG A 64 -29.94 11.90 21.73
C ARG A 64 -28.88 10.89 22.18
N ARG A 65 -28.58 10.81 23.49
CA ARG A 65 -27.72 9.75 24.06
C ARG A 65 -28.39 8.39 23.97
N GLN A 66 -29.67 8.28 24.26
CA GLN A 66 -30.46 7.04 24.16
C GLN A 66 -30.63 6.59 22.69
N GLN A 67 -30.76 7.53 21.73
CA GLN A 67 -30.75 7.21 20.30
C GLN A 67 -29.35 6.82 19.78
N SER A 68 -28.26 7.37 20.33
CA SER A 68 -26.90 6.92 20.02
C SER A 68 -26.53 5.55 20.63
N ALA A 69 -27.21 5.16 21.71
CA ALA A 69 -27.03 3.88 22.39
C ALA A 69 -27.74 2.70 21.70
N ALA A 70 -28.61 2.97 20.72
CA ALA A 70 -29.22 1.96 19.85
C ALA A 70 -28.32 1.57 18.65
N THR A 71 -27.00 1.77 18.78
CA THR A 71 -26.04 1.22 17.83
C THR A 71 -25.75 -0.22 18.26
N THR A 72 -26.28 -1.19 17.52
CA THR A 72 -26.10 -2.64 17.70
C THR A 72 -24.68 -2.97 18.15
N THR A 73 -24.49 -3.19 19.45
CA THR A 73 -23.17 -3.48 20.02
C THR A 73 -22.83 -4.94 19.70
N VAL A 74 -21.87 -5.14 18.79
CA VAL A 74 -21.33 -6.46 18.49
C VAL A 74 -20.80 -7.07 19.79
N SER A 75 -21.22 -8.30 20.12
CA SER A 75 -20.74 -8.97 21.33
C SER A 75 -19.21 -9.19 21.25
N SER A 76 -18.48 -9.08 22.37
CA SER A 76 -17.02 -9.23 22.39
C SER A 76 -16.57 -10.64 21.98
N GLU A 77 -17.39 -11.65 22.27
CA GLU A 77 -17.20 -13.04 21.83
C GLU A 77 -17.49 -13.20 20.33
N GLY A 78 -18.54 -12.55 19.82
CA GLY A 78 -18.85 -12.50 18.38
C GLY A 78 -17.76 -11.82 17.56
N LEU A 79 -17.21 -10.70 18.04
CA LEU A 79 -16.06 -10.03 17.41
C LEU A 79 -14.83 -10.93 17.35
N ARG A 80 -14.55 -11.70 18.40
CA ARG A 80 -13.41 -12.61 18.43
C ARG A 80 -13.55 -13.73 17.40
N GLY A 81 -14.74 -14.30 17.26
CA GLY A 81 -15.05 -15.30 16.23
C GLY A 81 -14.88 -14.73 14.82
N ILE A 82 -15.46 -13.55 14.55
CA ILE A 82 -15.36 -12.86 13.26
C ILE A 82 -13.89 -12.56 12.91
N LEU A 83 -13.11 -12.01 13.85
CA LEU A 83 -11.69 -11.69 13.62
C LEU A 83 -10.86 -12.95 13.37
N GLN A 84 -11.16 -14.08 14.02
CA GLN A 84 -10.47 -15.35 13.75
C GLN A 84 -10.77 -15.86 12.34
N THR A 85 -12.02 -15.80 11.89
CA THR A 85 -12.39 -16.18 10.52
C THR A 85 -11.75 -15.26 9.50
N LEU A 86 -11.80 -13.93 9.72
CA LEU A 86 -11.16 -12.96 8.82
C LEU A 86 -9.64 -13.21 8.74
N ARG A 87 -8.97 -13.45 9.87
CA ARG A 87 -7.54 -13.82 9.87
C ARG A 87 -7.29 -15.10 9.09
N ARG A 88 -8.12 -16.12 9.24
CA ARG A 88 -8.00 -17.38 8.47
C ARG A 88 -8.19 -17.13 6.97
N LYS A 89 -9.23 -16.39 6.58
CA LYS A 89 -9.51 -16.01 5.19
C LYS A 89 -8.36 -15.23 4.56
N LEU A 90 -7.76 -14.30 5.32
CA LEU A 90 -6.64 -13.48 4.87
C LEU A 90 -5.30 -14.21 4.92
N LEU A 91 -5.17 -15.34 5.62
CA LEU A 91 -3.93 -16.10 5.71
C LEU A 91 -3.88 -17.28 4.73
N ASN A 92 -5.04 -17.80 4.31
CA ASN A 92 -5.15 -18.87 3.31
C ASN A 92 -4.49 -18.49 1.97
N GLU A 93 -4.04 -19.45 1.19
CA GLU A 93 -3.38 -19.19 -0.11
C GLU A 93 -4.31 -18.54 -1.15
N ASP A 94 -5.63 -18.66 -0.96
CA ASP A 94 -6.67 -18.05 -1.81
C ASP A 94 -7.01 -16.61 -1.45
N ARG A 95 -6.08 -15.87 -0.83
CA ARG A 95 -6.28 -14.48 -0.39
C ARG A 95 -6.93 -13.65 -1.49
N GLY A 96 -8.17 -13.24 -1.26
CA GLY A 96 -8.88 -12.34 -2.14
C GLY A 96 -9.11 -12.83 -3.56
N ARG A 97 -8.89 -14.12 -3.87
CA ARG A 97 -9.02 -14.67 -5.24
C ARG A 97 -10.41 -14.40 -5.83
N GLU A 98 -11.43 -14.58 -5.01
CA GLU A 98 -12.83 -14.29 -5.34
C GLU A 98 -13.11 -12.78 -5.50
N CYS A 99 -12.57 -11.95 -4.60
CA CYS A 99 -12.72 -10.49 -4.66
C CYS A 99 -12.03 -9.89 -5.90
N ARG A 100 -10.91 -10.49 -6.32
CA ARG A 100 -10.13 -10.09 -7.50
C ARG A 100 -10.80 -10.54 -8.80
N SER A 101 -11.38 -11.74 -8.84
CA SER A 101 -12.15 -12.23 -10.00
C SER A 101 -13.29 -11.28 -10.40
N THR A 102 -13.83 -10.55 -9.42
CA THR A 102 -14.93 -9.60 -9.63
C THR A 102 -14.48 -8.25 -10.21
N SER A 103 -13.17 -7.96 -10.24
CA SER A 103 -12.64 -6.71 -10.80
C SER A 103 -12.70 -6.71 -12.33
N ALA A 104 -13.16 -5.60 -12.91
CA ALA A 104 -13.43 -5.53 -14.35
C ALA A 104 -12.13 -5.62 -15.17
N HIS A 105 -11.07 -4.97 -14.69
CA HIS A 105 -9.76 -4.98 -15.34
C HIS A 105 -9.08 -6.36 -15.29
N PHE A 106 -9.28 -7.11 -14.20
CA PHE A 106 -8.82 -8.49 -14.09
C PHE A 106 -9.55 -9.38 -15.09
N ARG A 107 -10.88 -9.26 -15.18
CA ARG A 107 -11.68 -10.06 -16.11
C ARG A 107 -11.31 -9.78 -17.56
N GLU A 108 -11.16 -8.51 -17.94
CA GLU A 108 -10.73 -8.14 -19.30
C GLU A 108 -9.35 -8.71 -19.64
N SER A 109 -8.41 -8.68 -18.68
CA SER A 109 -7.07 -9.25 -18.86
C SER A 109 -7.09 -10.78 -18.95
N CYS A 110 -7.96 -11.44 -18.17
CA CYS A 110 -8.21 -12.87 -18.25
C CYS A 110 -8.82 -13.26 -19.60
N GLU A 111 -9.86 -12.56 -20.06
CA GLU A 111 -10.54 -12.81 -21.34
C GLU A 111 -9.55 -12.65 -22.52
N LYS A 112 -8.69 -11.61 -22.48
CA LYS A 112 -7.64 -11.42 -23.48
C LYS A 112 -6.62 -12.56 -23.49
N LEU A 113 -6.16 -12.98 -22.32
CA LEU A 113 -5.18 -14.08 -22.20
C LEU A 113 -5.79 -15.42 -22.59
N ASP A 114 -7.03 -15.69 -22.16
CA ASP A 114 -7.80 -16.87 -22.49
C ASP A 114 -8.01 -16.98 -24.00
N GLY A 115 -8.49 -15.92 -24.65
CA GLY A 115 -8.66 -15.90 -26.10
C GLY A 115 -7.36 -16.21 -26.86
N LEU A 116 -6.21 -15.73 -26.35
CA LEU A 116 -4.90 -16.00 -26.95
C LEU A 116 -4.47 -17.46 -26.77
N ILE A 117 -4.55 -18.01 -25.56
CA ILE A 117 -4.13 -19.40 -25.30
C ILE A 117 -5.10 -20.38 -25.96
N ARG A 118 -6.41 -20.12 -25.89
CA ARG A 118 -7.43 -20.92 -26.56
C ARG A 118 -7.27 -20.88 -28.08
N SER A 119 -6.86 -19.74 -28.66
CA SER A 119 -6.53 -19.68 -30.08
C SER A 119 -5.32 -20.55 -30.44
N THR A 120 -4.36 -20.72 -29.54
CA THR A 120 -3.23 -21.64 -29.72
C THR A 120 -3.68 -23.09 -29.64
N ILE A 121 -4.54 -23.45 -28.68
CA ILE A 121 -5.03 -24.82 -28.50
C ILE A 121 -5.93 -25.25 -29.66
N VAL A 122 -6.91 -24.43 -30.04
CA VAL A 122 -7.93 -24.80 -31.04
C VAL A 122 -7.42 -24.64 -32.47
N HIS A 123 -6.70 -23.56 -32.77
CA HIS A 123 -6.27 -23.25 -34.13
C HIS A 123 -4.81 -23.67 -34.40
N GLY A 124 -4.10 -24.21 -33.41
CA GLY A 124 -2.69 -24.55 -33.54
C GLY A 124 -1.78 -23.36 -33.79
N THR A 125 -2.19 -22.14 -33.41
CA THR A 125 -1.41 -20.92 -33.70
C THR A 125 -0.33 -20.68 -32.65
N ASN A 126 0.92 -20.56 -33.08
CA ASN A 126 2.01 -20.25 -32.15
C ASN A 126 1.97 -18.79 -31.74
N ASN A 127 1.78 -18.57 -30.44
CA ASN A 127 1.64 -17.23 -29.87
C ASN A 127 2.65 -17.00 -28.77
N SER A 128 3.21 -15.80 -28.74
CA SER A 128 3.99 -15.32 -27.60
C SER A 128 3.33 -14.06 -27.03
N VAL A 129 3.14 -14.05 -25.71
CA VAL A 129 2.38 -13.04 -24.99
C VAL A 129 3.20 -12.57 -23.79
N LEU A 130 3.26 -11.25 -23.59
CA LEU A 130 3.92 -10.64 -22.44
C LEU A 130 2.88 -10.03 -21.51
N LEU A 131 2.78 -10.54 -20.28
CA LEU A 131 1.99 -9.96 -19.21
C LEU A 131 2.86 -9.01 -18.39
N VAL A 132 2.52 -7.72 -18.42
CA VAL A 132 3.27 -6.64 -17.78
C VAL A 132 2.41 -5.94 -16.74
N GLY A 133 2.99 -5.62 -15.60
CA GLY A 133 2.33 -4.81 -14.57
C GLY A 133 3.21 -4.69 -13.34
N ALA A 134 2.90 -3.75 -12.45
CA ALA A 134 3.66 -3.57 -11.21
C ALA A 134 3.77 -4.88 -10.39
N PRO A 135 4.82 -5.03 -9.56
CA PRO A 135 4.82 -6.09 -8.56
C PRO A 135 3.57 -5.96 -7.67
N GLY A 136 2.90 -7.07 -7.39
CA GLY A 136 1.64 -7.06 -6.61
C GLY A 136 0.35 -6.85 -7.42
N SER A 137 0.42 -6.70 -8.76
CA SER A 137 -0.77 -6.63 -9.64
C SER A 137 -1.42 -7.99 -9.97
N ALA A 138 -1.21 -9.03 -9.15
CA ALA A 138 -1.83 -10.36 -9.32
C ALA A 138 -1.61 -11.05 -10.69
N LYS A 139 -0.52 -10.74 -11.40
CA LYS A 139 -0.19 -11.31 -12.73
C LYS A 139 -0.20 -12.85 -12.78
N LYS A 140 0.40 -13.47 -11.77
CA LYS A 140 0.46 -14.94 -11.66
C LYS A 140 -0.93 -15.55 -11.47
N GLU A 141 -1.79 -14.87 -10.73
CA GLU A 141 -3.14 -15.35 -10.46
C GLU A 141 -4.04 -15.25 -11.70
N VAL A 142 -3.94 -14.18 -12.49
CA VAL A 142 -4.60 -14.09 -13.81
C VAL A 142 -4.22 -15.32 -14.65
N LEU A 143 -2.92 -15.60 -14.73
CA LEU A 143 -2.42 -16.73 -15.49
C LEU A 143 -2.92 -18.07 -14.93
N ASP A 144 -2.82 -18.28 -13.62
CA ASP A 144 -3.21 -19.54 -12.98
C ASP A 144 -4.73 -19.75 -13.05
N SER A 145 -5.54 -18.69 -13.01
CA SER A 145 -7.00 -18.75 -13.22
C SER A 145 -7.36 -19.14 -14.66
N VAL A 146 -6.69 -18.57 -15.65
CA VAL A 146 -6.92 -18.92 -17.07
C VAL A 146 -6.44 -20.36 -17.34
N LEU A 147 -5.25 -20.72 -16.85
CA LEU A 147 -4.71 -22.06 -17.04
C LEU A 147 -5.55 -23.14 -16.35
N SER A 148 -6.02 -22.91 -15.12
CA SER A 148 -6.89 -23.88 -14.43
C SER A 148 -8.22 -24.10 -15.16
N GLY A 149 -8.84 -23.04 -15.68
CA GLY A 149 -10.03 -23.15 -16.52
C GLY A 149 -9.79 -23.96 -17.80
N LEU A 150 -8.70 -23.67 -18.50
CA LEU A 150 -8.33 -24.38 -19.73
C LEU A 150 -7.93 -25.84 -19.47
N LEU A 151 -7.19 -26.11 -18.39
CA LEU A 151 -6.81 -27.48 -18.03
C LEU A 151 -8.05 -28.31 -17.68
N HIS A 152 -9.02 -27.75 -16.98
CA HIS A 152 -10.28 -28.44 -16.70
C HIS A 152 -11.10 -28.69 -17.97
N GLU A 153 -11.07 -27.78 -18.95
CA GLU A 153 -11.80 -27.96 -20.22
C GLU A 153 -11.13 -28.99 -21.16
N PHE A 154 -9.80 -29.01 -21.22
CA PHE A 154 -9.05 -29.75 -22.24
C PHE A 154 -8.37 -31.04 -21.74
N ASN A 155 -8.17 -31.21 -20.42
CA ASN A 155 -7.55 -32.39 -19.82
C ASN A 155 -8.57 -33.25 -19.02
N ASP A 156 -9.71 -33.59 -19.64
CA ASP A 156 -10.66 -34.56 -19.08
C ASP A 156 -9.97 -35.88 -18.69
N GLU A 157 -10.33 -36.42 -17.52
CA GLU A 157 -9.65 -37.46 -16.71
C GLU A 157 -9.28 -38.80 -17.42
N LYS A 158 -9.67 -39.02 -18.68
CA LYS A 158 -9.51 -40.30 -19.39
C LYS A 158 -8.61 -40.26 -20.64
N LYS A 159 -8.09 -39.10 -21.05
CA LYS A 159 -7.15 -38.99 -22.18
C LYS A 159 -5.81 -38.45 -21.70
N SER A 160 -4.73 -38.80 -22.42
CA SER A 160 -3.43 -38.16 -22.21
C SER A 160 -3.59 -36.64 -22.29
N PRO A 161 -2.95 -35.85 -21.40
CA PRO A 161 -3.15 -34.42 -21.34
C PRO A 161 -2.87 -33.79 -22.72
N SER A 162 -3.87 -33.11 -23.25
CA SER A 162 -3.80 -32.39 -24.52
C SER A 162 -3.00 -31.09 -24.34
N VAL A 163 -3.06 -30.50 -23.15
CA VAL A 163 -2.32 -29.30 -22.77
C VAL A 163 -1.31 -29.62 -21.69
N GLY A 164 -0.03 -29.34 -21.96
CA GLY A 164 1.05 -29.38 -20.98
C GLY A 164 1.52 -27.99 -20.60
N VAL A 165 1.71 -27.74 -19.31
CA VAL A 165 2.19 -26.44 -18.79
C VAL A 165 3.60 -26.60 -18.26
N VAL A 166 4.52 -25.74 -18.72
CA VAL A 166 5.89 -25.68 -18.23
C VAL A 166 6.13 -24.34 -17.56
N ARG A 167 6.44 -24.34 -16.26
CA ARG A 167 6.71 -23.12 -15.48
C ARG A 167 8.20 -22.99 -15.19
N LEU A 168 8.79 -21.88 -15.60
CA LEU A 168 10.17 -21.51 -15.30
C LEU A 168 10.21 -20.19 -14.55
N SER A 169 10.99 -20.13 -13.48
CA SER A 169 11.29 -18.88 -12.79
C SER A 169 12.69 -18.40 -13.13
N GLY A 170 12.81 -17.13 -13.53
CA GLY A 170 14.09 -16.47 -13.80
C GLY A 170 14.97 -16.32 -12.55
N MET A 171 14.38 -16.33 -11.36
CA MET A 171 15.14 -16.30 -10.09
C MET A 171 15.79 -17.65 -9.78
N LEU A 172 15.09 -18.76 -10.05
CA LEU A 172 15.59 -20.10 -9.78
C LEU A 172 16.54 -20.58 -10.89
N HIS A 173 16.24 -20.23 -12.14
CA HIS A 173 17.00 -20.71 -13.31
C HIS A 173 17.86 -19.59 -13.89
N SER A 174 18.87 -19.18 -13.11
CA SER A 174 19.91 -18.25 -13.57
C SER A 174 20.79 -18.85 -14.67
N ASP A 175 20.87 -20.18 -14.77
CA ASP A 175 21.65 -20.86 -15.81
C ASP A 175 20.75 -21.42 -16.92
N GLU A 176 21.14 -21.24 -18.17
CA GLU A 176 20.36 -21.71 -19.33
C GLU A 176 20.27 -23.24 -19.39
N CYS A 177 21.36 -23.93 -19.02
CA CYS A 177 21.38 -25.39 -18.91
C CYS A 177 20.41 -25.89 -17.84
N ALA A 178 20.31 -25.20 -16.70
CA ALA A 178 19.38 -25.55 -15.63
C ALA A 178 17.93 -25.33 -16.09
N ALA A 179 17.65 -24.21 -16.77
CA ALA A 179 16.34 -23.91 -17.32
C ALA A 179 15.88 -24.99 -18.33
N LEU A 180 16.72 -25.35 -19.30
CA LEU A 180 16.37 -26.38 -20.29
C LEU A 180 16.19 -27.75 -19.67
N ARG A 181 17.02 -28.10 -18.68
CA ARG A 181 16.87 -29.36 -17.94
C ARG A 181 15.52 -29.42 -17.23
N GLU A 182 15.09 -28.31 -16.65
CA GLU A 182 13.79 -28.20 -15.99
C GLU A 182 12.62 -28.26 -16.99
N ILE A 183 12.75 -27.62 -18.15
CA ILE A 183 11.78 -27.76 -19.24
C ILE A 183 11.63 -29.22 -19.61
N ALA A 184 12.75 -29.89 -19.94
CA ALA A 184 12.72 -31.29 -20.34
C ALA A 184 12.13 -32.19 -19.24
N ARG A 185 12.48 -31.93 -17.96
CA ARG A 185 11.90 -32.64 -16.82
C ARG A 185 10.38 -32.49 -16.76
N GLN A 186 9.85 -31.27 -16.85
CA GLN A 186 8.41 -31.01 -16.76
C GLN A 186 7.63 -31.56 -17.97
N LEU A 187 8.19 -31.48 -19.18
CA LEU A 187 7.59 -32.09 -20.37
C LEU A 187 7.55 -33.63 -20.24
N CYS A 188 8.66 -34.25 -19.81
CA CYS A 188 8.73 -35.69 -19.61
C CYS A 188 7.74 -36.18 -18.53
N ASP A 189 7.59 -35.43 -17.44
CA ASP A 189 6.64 -35.73 -16.36
C ASP A 189 5.19 -35.65 -16.86
N THR A 190 4.88 -34.65 -17.68
CA THR A 190 3.53 -34.42 -18.22
C THR A 190 3.06 -35.52 -19.18
N TRP A 191 3.95 -36.05 -20.04
CA TRP A 191 3.59 -37.08 -21.02
C TRP A 191 4.24 -38.45 -20.78
N GLY A 192 4.86 -38.67 -19.62
CA GLY A 192 5.45 -39.95 -19.24
C GLY A 192 6.66 -40.40 -20.09
N LEU A 193 7.47 -39.45 -20.59
CA LEU A 193 8.65 -39.74 -21.42
C LEU A 193 9.90 -40.05 -20.56
N SER A 194 10.81 -40.86 -21.09
CA SER A 194 12.07 -41.17 -20.40
C SER A 194 13.04 -39.96 -20.43
N PHE A 195 13.43 -39.48 -19.24
CA PHE A 195 14.31 -38.32 -19.10
C PHE A 195 15.78 -38.71 -18.86
N LEU A 196 16.70 -38.20 -19.69
CA LEU A 196 18.15 -38.38 -19.52
C LEU A 196 18.75 -37.22 -18.71
N LYS A 197 18.99 -37.44 -17.41
CA LYS A 197 19.53 -36.43 -16.47
C LYS A 197 20.94 -35.91 -16.83
N SER A 198 21.74 -36.67 -17.59
CA SER A 198 23.15 -36.38 -17.90
C SER A 198 23.40 -35.73 -19.27
N ALA A 199 22.36 -35.28 -19.96
CA ALA A 199 22.50 -34.74 -21.32
C ALA A 199 23.15 -33.35 -21.34
N SER A 200 23.98 -33.12 -22.36
CA SER A 200 24.61 -31.82 -22.64
C SER A 200 23.57 -30.78 -23.11
N PHE A 201 23.91 -29.49 -23.11
CA PHE A 201 23.02 -28.41 -23.55
C PHE A 201 22.47 -28.61 -24.98
N SER A 202 23.33 -28.93 -25.94
CA SER A 202 22.94 -29.17 -27.33
C SER A 202 22.06 -30.41 -27.48
N THR A 203 22.35 -31.46 -26.70
CA THR A 203 21.51 -32.67 -26.65
C THR A 203 20.12 -32.35 -26.08
N ASN A 204 20.03 -31.57 -25.00
CA ASN A 204 18.74 -31.18 -24.41
C ASN A 204 17.91 -30.31 -25.36
N LEU A 205 18.55 -29.40 -26.12
CA LEU A 205 17.84 -28.59 -27.12
C LEU A 205 17.33 -29.43 -28.29
N ARG A 206 18.14 -30.38 -28.77
CA ARG A 206 17.73 -31.29 -29.84
C ARG A 206 16.55 -32.15 -29.38
N PHE A 207 16.66 -32.72 -28.18
CA PHE A 207 15.59 -33.47 -27.54
C PHE A 207 14.31 -32.63 -27.40
N LEU A 208 14.41 -31.37 -26.94
CA LEU A 208 13.27 -30.48 -26.85
C LEU A 208 12.58 -30.27 -28.20
N ARG A 209 13.34 -30.07 -29.28
CA ARG A 209 12.80 -29.90 -30.64
C ARG A 209 12.12 -31.18 -31.15
N GLU A 210 12.73 -32.33 -30.91
CA GLU A 210 12.19 -33.64 -31.29
C GLU A 210 10.88 -33.92 -30.55
N VAL A 211 10.86 -33.73 -29.22
CA VAL A 211 9.64 -33.88 -28.40
C VAL A 211 8.54 -32.93 -28.86
N LEU A 212 8.83 -31.65 -29.10
CA LEU A 212 7.81 -30.70 -29.53
C LEU A 212 7.25 -31.05 -30.93
N SER A 213 8.08 -31.59 -31.83
CA SER A 213 7.63 -32.08 -33.14
C SER A 213 6.76 -33.34 -33.03
N GLU A 214 7.01 -34.21 -32.05
CA GLU A 214 6.14 -35.36 -31.78
C GLU A 214 4.80 -34.93 -31.15
N LEU A 215 4.83 -33.93 -30.27
CA LEU A 215 3.62 -33.36 -29.65
C LEU A 215 2.73 -32.68 -30.69
N ASP A 216 3.32 -32.01 -31.68
CA ASP A 216 2.61 -31.39 -32.80
C ASP A 216 1.81 -32.42 -33.61
N LYS A 217 2.41 -33.58 -33.92
CA LYS A 217 1.72 -34.70 -34.60
C LYS A 217 0.55 -35.26 -33.76
N GLY A 218 0.65 -35.15 -32.44
CA GLY A 218 -0.40 -35.55 -31.51
C GLY A 218 -1.45 -34.47 -31.24
N HIS A 219 -1.39 -33.31 -31.92
CA HIS A 219 -2.20 -32.13 -31.61
C HIS A 219 -2.17 -31.73 -30.13
N LYS A 220 -1.00 -31.90 -29.49
CA LYS A 220 -0.77 -31.53 -28.10
C LYS A 220 -0.13 -30.16 -28.02
N THR A 221 -0.70 -29.31 -27.19
CA THR A 221 -0.23 -27.93 -27.01
C THR A 221 0.64 -27.79 -25.77
N VAL A 222 1.75 -27.05 -25.89
CA VAL A 222 2.65 -26.75 -24.78
C VAL A 222 2.60 -25.27 -24.42
N VAL A 223 2.30 -24.93 -23.17
CA VAL A 223 2.32 -23.56 -22.67
C VAL A 223 3.54 -23.34 -21.78
N PHE A 224 4.50 -22.55 -22.26
CA PHE A 224 5.67 -22.13 -21.52
C PHE A 224 5.38 -20.85 -20.74
N VAL A 225 5.47 -20.92 -19.42
CA VAL A 225 5.32 -19.79 -18.51
C VAL A 225 6.71 -19.36 -18.02
N LEU A 226 7.12 -18.15 -18.38
CA LEU A 226 8.40 -17.57 -17.99
C LEU A 226 8.17 -16.47 -16.95
N ASP A 227 8.40 -16.78 -15.67
CA ASP A 227 8.31 -15.83 -14.58
C ASP A 227 9.60 -15.01 -14.44
N CYS A 228 9.48 -13.72 -14.12
CA CYS A 228 10.57 -12.75 -14.12
C CYS A 228 11.40 -12.77 -15.42
N LEU A 229 10.72 -12.56 -16.56
CA LEU A 229 11.33 -12.57 -17.89
C LEU A 229 12.52 -11.59 -18.02
N ASP A 230 12.44 -10.47 -17.30
CA ASP A 230 13.47 -9.44 -17.23
C ASP A 230 14.85 -9.98 -16.83
N LEU A 231 14.90 -10.95 -15.92
CA LEU A 231 16.16 -11.59 -15.50
C LEU A 231 16.81 -12.39 -16.64
N TYR A 232 16.02 -12.96 -17.54
CA TYR A 232 16.54 -13.64 -18.73
C TYR A 232 17.06 -12.64 -19.77
N THR A 233 16.45 -11.45 -19.86
CA THR A 233 16.91 -10.40 -20.78
C THR A 233 18.21 -9.72 -20.32
N ALA A 234 18.48 -9.69 -19.00
CA ALA A 234 19.69 -9.10 -18.44
C ALA A 234 20.99 -9.89 -18.75
N LYS A 235 20.87 -11.12 -19.26
CA LYS A 235 22.04 -11.95 -19.61
C LYS A 235 22.65 -11.51 -20.94
N GLN A 236 23.98 -11.53 -21.01
CA GLN A 236 24.76 -11.15 -22.20
C GLN A 236 24.47 -12.00 -23.45
N LYS A 237 24.01 -13.24 -23.25
CA LYS A 237 23.58 -14.14 -24.33
C LYS A 237 22.19 -14.64 -23.98
N GLN A 238 21.18 -14.20 -24.72
CA GLN A 238 19.79 -14.62 -24.53
C GLN A 238 19.49 -15.95 -25.24
N GLY A 239 20.30 -16.98 -24.98
CA GLY A 239 20.24 -18.27 -25.67
C GLY A 239 18.93 -19.00 -25.44
N LEU A 240 18.48 -19.10 -24.19
CA LEU A 240 17.19 -19.74 -23.85
C LEU A 240 16.01 -19.08 -24.56
N LEU A 241 15.89 -17.75 -24.46
CA LEU A 241 14.80 -16.99 -25.07
C LEU A 241 14.81 -17.10 -26.58
N TYR A 242 15.98 -16.98 -27.19
CA TYR A 242 16.13 -17.17 -28.63
C TYR A 242 15.67 -18.56 -29.04
N ASN A 243 16.13 -19.62 -28.36
CA ASN A 243 15.77 -21.00 -28.70
C ASN A 243 14.28 -21.27 -28.56
N LEU A 244 13.63 -20.81 -27.49
CA LEU A 244 12.18 -21.01 -27.30
C LEU A 244 11.36 -20.27 -28.37
N LEU A 245 11.71 -19.01 -28.66
CA LEU A 245 11.01 -18.20 -29.66
C LEU A 245 11.27 -18.68 -31.09
N ASP A 246 12.47 -19.21 -31.37
CA ASP A 246 12.81 -19.79 -32.67
C ASP A 246 12.00 -21.08 -32.92
N VAL A 247 11.81 -21.91 -31.89
CA VAL A 247 10.96 -23.11 -31.99
C VAL A 247 9.49 -22.73 -32.24
N LEU A 248 8.99 -21.67 -31.61
CA LEU A 248 7.64 -21.16 -31.91
C LEU A 248 7.46 -20.70 -33.36
N GLN A 249 8.51 -20.15 -33.98
CA GLN A 249 8.43 -19.73 -35.39
C GLN A 249 8.59 -20.88 -36.37
N GLY A 250 9.27 -21.96 -35.99
CA GLY A 250 9.66 -23.05 -36.88
C GLY A 250 8.53 -23.92 -37.43
N SER A 251 7.25 -23.63 -37.16
CA SER A 251 6.07 -24.46 -37.51
C SER A 251 6.15 -25.92 -37.02
N GLN A 252 7.07 -26.22 -36.11
CA GLN A 252 7.38 -27.57 -35.64
C GLN A 252 6.72 -27.91 -34.29
N ALA A 253 5.87 -27.04 -33.78
CA ALA A 253 5.24 -27.18 -32.47
C ALA A 253 3.95 -26.37 -32.43
N GLN A 254 2.93 -26.86 -31.69
CA GLN A 254 1.84 -26.05 -31.16
C GLN A 254 2.24 -25.59 -29.75
N ALA A 255 2.78 -24.39 -29.65
CA ALA A 255 3.22 -23.87 -28.36
C ALA A 255 2.86 -22.40 -28.14
N ALA A 256 2.67 -22.05 -26.87
CA ALA A 256 2.48 -20.68 -26.42
C ALA A 256 3.58 -20.31 -25.43
N VAL A 257 4.16 -19.12 -25.54
CA VAL A 257 5.08 -18.57 -24.53
C VAL A 257 4.41 -17.40 -23.84
N VAL A 258 4.19 -17.51 -22.53
CA VAL A 258 3.67 -16.45 -21.67
C VAL A 258 4.77 -15.94 -20.76
N GLY A 259 5.24 -14.72 -21.02
CA GLY A 259 6.23 -14.05 -20.19
C GLY A 259 5.57 -13.17 -19.13
N LEU A 260 6.00 -13.26 -17.88
CA LEU A 260 5.62 -12.35 -16.79
C LEU A 260 6.77 -11.39 -16.52
N SER A 261 6.50 -10.08 -16.55
CA SER A 261 7.51 -9.07 -16.20
C SER A 261 6.90 -7.93 -15.40
N SER A 262 7.69 -7.32 -14.52
CA SER A 262 7.34 -6.03 -13.87
C SER A 262 7.74 -4.83 -14.72
N ARG A 263 8.70 -5.02 -15.63
CA ARG A 263 9.30 -3.98 -16.45
C ARG A 263 8.50 -3.75 -17.72
N HIS A 264 8.12 -2.49 -17.97
CA HIS A 264 7.40 -2.12 -19.19
C HIS A 264 8.27 -2.14 -20.45
N ASP A 265 9.57 -1.93 -20.28
CA ASP A 265 10.64 -1.91 -21.29
C ASP A 265 11.24 -3.30 -21.57
N CYS A 266 10.66 -4.37 -21.02
CA CYS A 266 11.22 -5.72 -21.15
C CYS A 266 11.45 -6.16 -22.62
N LEU A 267 10.62 -5.71 -23.56
CA LEU A 267 10.78 -5.99 -25.00
C LEU A 267 11.98 -5.28 -25.62
N GLU A 268 12.38 -4.12 -25.10
CA GLU A 268 13.52 -3.34 -25.60
C GLU A 268 14.85 -3.90 -25.11
N LEU A 269 14.85 -4.53 -23.94
CA LEU A 269 16.01 -5.25 -23.39
C LEU A 269 16.32 -6.55 -24.14
N MET A 270 15.39 -7.04 -24.96
CA MET A 270 15.63 -8.22 -25.78
C MET A 270 16.58 -7.91 -26.94
N GLU A 271 17.50 -8.82 -27.22
CA GLU A 271 18.35 -8.74 -28.41
C GLU A 271 17.49 -8.73 -29.68
N LYS A 272 17.95 -8.02 -30.73
CA LYS A 272 17.22 -7.88 -32.00
C LYS A 272 16.70 -9.21 -32.56
N ARG A 273 17.52 -10.27 -32.46
CA ARG A 273 17.18 -11.62 -32.96
C ARG A 273 16.06 -12.32 -32.19
N ALA A 274 15.92 -12.07 -30.89
CA ALA A 274 14.85 -12.61 -30.06
C ALA A 274 13.59 -11.74 -30.17
N ARG A 275 13.78 -10.41 -30.13
CA ARG A 275 12.71 -9.42 -30.27
C ARG A 275 11.95 -9.56 -31.60
N SER A 276 12.66 -9.78 -32.70
CA SER A 276 12.06 -10.03 -34.02
C SER A 276 11.19 -11.28 -34.09
N ARG A 277 11.39 -12.23 -33.16
CA ARG A 277 10.65 -13.49 -33.12
C ARG A 277 9.43 -13.47 -32.19
N PHE A 278 9.32 -12.44 -31.37
CA PHE A 278 8.21 -12.25 -30.45
C PHE A 278 6.99 -11.65 -31.18
N SER A 279 5.78 -12.10 -30.86
CA SER A 279 4.53 -11.71 -31.53
C SER A 279 4.05 -10.30 -31.15
N TYR A 280 4.86 -9.52 -30.42
CA TYR A 280 4.57 -8.18 -29.87
C TYR A 280 3.22 -8.02 -29.13
N ARG A 281 2.61 -9.13 -28.69
CA ARG A 281 1.36 -9.09 -27.92
C ARG A 281 1.68 -8.82 -26.45
N LYS A 282 1.20 -7.69 -25.95
CA LYS A 282 1.41 -7.24 -24.56
C LYS A 282 0.07 -7.06 -23.88
N VAL A 283 -0.16 -7.79 -22.80
CA VAL A 283 -1.29 -7.58 -21.89
C VAL A 283 -0.77 -6.79 -20.70
N VAL A 284 -1.28 -5.58 -20.51
CA VAL A 284 -0.89 -4.71 -19.40
C VAL A 284 -1.93 -4.82 -18.31
N MET A 285 -1.50 -5.18 -17.10
CA MET A 285 -2.31 -5.11 -15.89
C MET A 285 -2.28 -3.66 -15.39
N PRO A 286 -3.37 -2.89 -15.54
CA PRO A 286 -3.43 -1.55 -15.00
C PRO A 286 -3.45 -1.60 -13.48
N ALA A 287 -3.06 -0.48 -12.86
CA ALA A 287 -3.33 -0.27 -11.46
C ALA A 287 -4.85 -0.12 -11.24
N PRO A 288 -5.46 -0.76 -10.22
CA PRO A 288 -6.87 -0.58 -9.94
C PRO A 288 -7.16 0.89 -9.58
N PRO A 289 -8.26 1.47 -10.08
CA PRO A 289 -8.70 2.79 -9.62
C PRO A 289 -9.03 2.77 -8.13
N ALA A 290 -8.95 3.92 -7.47
CA ALA A 290 -9.17 4.04 -6.03
C ALA A 290 -10.55 3.49 -5.60
N GLU A 291 -11.57 3.63 -6.45
CA GLU A 291 -12.91 3.10 -6.19
C GLU A 291 -12.95 1.56 -6.16
N GLU A 292 -12.23 0.92 -7.08
CA GLU A 292 -12.12 -0.53 -7.15
C GLU A 292 -11.26 -1.06 -6.00
N GLY A 293 -10.17 -0.37 -5.66
CA GLY A 293 -9.38 -0.69 -4.47
C GLY A 293 -10.19 -0.59 -3.17
N ALA A 294 -11.02 0.45 -3.02
CA ALA A 294 -11.92 0.59 -1.89
C ALA A 294 -13.02 -0.48 -1.86
N ARG A 295 -13.49 -0.92 -3.03
CA ARG A 295 -14.43 -2.04 -3.14
C ARG A 295 -13.79 -3.34 -2.68
N VAL A 296 -12.60 -3.67 -3.18
CA VAL A 296 -11.86 -4.87 -2.79
C VAL A 296 -11.55 -4.84 -1.28
N LEU A 297 -11.15 -3.69 -0.74
CA LEU A 297 -10.97 -3.47 0.70
C LEU A 297 -12.24 -3.80 1.50
N ARG A 298 -13.41 -3.32 1.04
CA ARG A 298 -14.71 -3.63 1.68
C ARG A 298 -15.04 -5.11 1.64
N GLU A 299 -14.87 -5.76 0.48
CA GLU A 299 -15.18 -7.18 0.30
C GLU A 299 -14.25 -8.07 1.14
N LEU A 300 -12.96 -7.71 1.24
CA LEU A 300 -11.98 -8.43 2.07
C LEU A 300 -12.23 -8.28 3.57
N LEU A 301 -12.66 -7.09 4.03
CA LEU A 301 -13.02 -6.84 5.43
C LEU A 301 -14.40 -7.35 5.81
N SER A 302 -15.23 -7.74 4.84
CA SER A 302 -16.56 -8.26 5.11
C SER A 302 -16.49 -9.70 5.63
N ALA A 303 -17.14 -9.94 6.77
CA ALA A 303 -17.27 -11.26 7.36
C ALA A 303 -18.29 -12.09 6.56
N PRO A 304 -18.00 -13.37 6.26
CA PRO A 304 -18.99 -14.27 5.66
C PRO A 304 -20.16 -14.48 6.62
N ALA A 305 -21.37 -14.62 6.06
CA ALA A 305 -22.62 -14.70 6.81
C ALA A 305 -22.70 -15.88 7.80
N ASP A 306 -21.86 -16.90 7.60
CA ASP A 306 -21.87 -18.15 8.37
C ASP A 306 -21.24 -18.05 9.78
N CYS A 307 -20.67 -16.90 10.17
CA CYS A 307 -19.78 -16.82 11.33
C CYS A 307 -20.43 -16.42 12.66
N SER A 308 -21.52 -15.63 12.65
CA SER A 308 -22.30 -15.27 13.84
C SER A 308 -23.47 -14.35 13.46
N GLY A 309 -24.51 -14.29 14.29
CA GLY A 309 -25.62 -13.32 14.13
C GLY A 309 -25.18 -11.85 14.19
N ASP A 310 -23.94 -11.58 14.61
CA ASP A 310 -23.37 -10.22 14.68
C ASP A 310 -22.55 -9.83 13.43
N ALA A 311 -22.42 -10.72 12.44
CA ALA A 311 -21.65 -10.46 11.21
C ALA A 311 -22.21 -9.27 10.42
N ASP A 312 -23.54 -9.13 10.36
CA ASP A 312 -24.19 -8.01 9.66
C ASP A 312 -23.96 -6.67 10.37
N ALA A 313 -24.01 -6.67 11.70
CA ALA A 313 -23.71 -5.48 12.50
C ALA A 313 -22.24 -5.05 12.33
N PHE A 314 -21.32 -6.01 12.25
CA PHE A 314 -19.92 -5.77 11.96
C PHE A 314 -19.70 -5.21 10.54
N ASN A 315 -20.28 -5.85 9.53
CA ASN A 315 -20.19 -5.42 8.14
C ASN A 315 -20.74 -4.00 7.96
N GLU A 316 -21.82 -3.66 8.65
CA GLU A 316 -22.38 -2.31 8.64
C GLU A 316 -21.47 -1.30 9.35
N SER A 317 -20.85 -1.69 10.47
CA SER A 317 -19.85 -0.85 11.13
C SER A 317 -18.64 -0.57 10.23
N VAL A 318 -18.16 -1.56 9.48
CA VAL A 318 -17.06 -1.41 8.52
C VAL A 318 -17.45 -0.45 7.40
N ARG A 319 -18.67 -0.59 6.84
CA ARG A 319 -19.19 0.34 5.83
C ARG A 319 -19.24 1.78 6.33
N ARG A 320 -19.80 2.01 7.53
CA ARG A 320 -19.85 3.35 8.13
C ARG A 320 -18.48 3.98 8.32
N THR A 321 -17.50 3.20 8.81
CA THR A 321 -16.14 3.72 9.03
C THR A 321 -15.44 4.04 7.71
N LEU A 322 -15.57 3.19 6.68
CA LEU A 322 -14.97 3.44 5.37
C LEU A 322 -15.63 4.60 4.61
N SER A 323 -16.92 4.85 4.86
CA SER A 323 -17.65 6.01 4.32
C SER A 323 -17.35 7.32 5.04
N SER A 324 -16.61 7.31 6.16
CA SER A 324 -16.20 8.53 6.85
C SER A 324 -15.28 9.38 5.96
N GLU A 325 -15.53 10.69 5.88
CA GLU A 325 -14.72 11.63 5.08
C GLU A 325 -13.22 11.58 5.45
N ALA A 326 -12.93 11.34 6.73
CA ALA A 326 -11.58 11.27 7.25
C ALA A 326 -10.85 9.98 6.78
N ALA A 327 -11.56 8.86 6.65
CA ALA A 327 -11.04 7.59 6.17
C ALA A 327 -10.94 7.57 4.64
N SER A 328 -11.98 8.07 3.95
CA SER A 328 -12.00 8.18 2.49
C SER A 328 -10.86 9.05 1.95
N ARG A 329 -10.56 10.19 2.58
CA ARG A 329 -9.39 11.02 2.20
C ARG A 329 -8.06 10.31 2.43
N ALA A 330 -7.93 9.53 3.49
CA ALA A 330 -6.71 8.76 3.76
C ALA A 330 -6.52 7.64 2.75
N LEU A 331 -7.60 6.92 2.42
CA LEU A 331 -7.61 5.87 1.40
C LEU A 331 -7.34 6.43 0.00
N ASP A 332 -7.94 7.56 -0.38
CA ASP A 332 -7.68 8.21 -1.67
C ASP A 332 -6.22 8.63 -1.83
N ARG A 333 -5.61 9.17 -0.76
CA ARG A 333 -4.15 9.42 -0.73
C ARG A 333 -3.35 8.12 -0.85
N PHE A 334 -3.74 7.09 -0.10
CA PHE A 334 -3.07 5.79 -0.13
C PHE A 334 -3.12 5.17 -1.53
N PHE A 335 -4.28 5.13 -2.19
CA PHE A 335 -4.44 4.58 -3.53
C PHE A 335 -3.73 5.38 -4.61
N LYS A 336 -3.59 6.70 -4.45
CA LYS A 336 -2.77 7.54 -5.36
C LYS A 336 -1.28 7.20 -5.27
N CYS A 337 -0.79 6.83 -4.09
CA CYS A 337 0.61 6.48 -3.87
C CYS A 337 0.90 4.98 -4.11
N ASN A 338 -0.03 4.12 -3.69
CA ASN A 338 0.08 2.67 -3.66
C ASN A 338 -1.10 2.06 -4.42
N ALA A 339 -0.92 1.85 -5.71
CA ALA A 339 -1.99 1.43 -6.61
C ALA A 339 -1.86 -0.06 -6.97
N THR A 340 -1.62 -0.94 -5.98
CA THR A 340 -1.52 -2.39 -6.22
C THR A 340 -2.47 -3.17 -5.31
N ILE A 341 -2.93 -4.32 -5.78
CA ILE A 341 -3.88 -5.16 -5.02
C ILE A 341 -3.19 -5.73 -3.77
N TYR A 342 -1.92 -6.10 -3.88
CA TYR A 342 -1.13 -6.57 -2.74
C TYR A 342 -1.06 -5.54 -1.59
N THR A 343 -0.86 -4.26 -1.91
CA THR A 343 -0.85 -3.20 -0.89
C THR A 343 -2.20 -3.03 -0.18
N VAL A 344 -3.31 -3.38 -0.85
CA VAL A 344 -4.64 -3.40 -0.21
C VAL A 344 -4.75 -4.55 0.77
N GLU A 345 -4.25 -5.74 0.41
CA GLU A 345 -4.27 -6.88 1.32
C GLU A 345 -3.37 -6.70 2.53
N GLU A 346 -2.20 -6.10 2.33
CA GLU A 346 -1.31 -5.73 3.43
C GLU A 346 -1.99 -4.73 4.37
N LEU A 347 -2.68 -3.72 3.82
CA LEU A 347 -3.48 -2.78 4.60
C LEU A 347 -4.60 -3.49 5.36
N VAL A 348 -5.33 -4.41 4.72
CA VAL A 348 -6.39 -5.20 5.37
C VAL A 348 -5.81 -6.01 6.52
N LEU A 349 -4.67 -6.68 6.29
CA LEU A 349 -4.00 -7.47 7.31
C LEU A 349 -3.54 -6.61 8.49
N GLU A 350 -2.97 -5.43 8.23
CA GLU A 350 -2.59 -4.47 9.27
C GLU A 350 -3.80 -4.01 10.08
N LEU A 351 -4.92 -3.69 9.41
CA LEU A 351 -6.16 -3.33 10.09
C LEU A 351 -6.69 -4.47 10.97
N VAL A 352 -6.78 -5.69 10.46
CA VAL A 352 -7.26 -6.86 11.22
C VAL A 352 -6.33 -7.23 12.38
N CYS A 353 -5.02 -7.00 12.24
CA CYS A 353 -4.05 -7.17 13.33
C CYS A 353 -4.18 -6.08 14.40
N SER A 354 -4.50 -4.84 14.01
CA SER A 354 -4.72 -3.73 14.94
C SER A 354 -6.03 -3.84 15.72
N MET A 355 -7.00 -4.59 15.21
CA MET A 355 -8.27 -4.86 15.88
C MET A 355 -8.08 -5.84 17.04
N SER A 356 -8.46 -5.41 18.24
CA SER A 356 -8.47 -6.22 19.45
C SER A 356 -9.90 -6.50 19.88
N ALA A 357 -10.19 -7.73 20.33
CA ALA A 357 -11.51 -8.12 20.84
C ALA A 357 -11.92 -7.36 22.11
N ALA A 358 -10.97 -6.72 22.80
CA ALA A 358 -11.23 -5.87 23.97
C ALA A 358 -11.49 -4.39 23.62
N ALA A 359 -11.19 -3.98 22.40
CA ALA A 359 -11.40 -2.61 21.92
C ALA A 359 -12.59 -2.55 20.95
N SER A 360 -13.18 -1.35 20.85
CA SER A 360 -14.27 -0.99 19.93
C SER A 360 -14.07 -1.52 18.49
N PRO A 361 -15.14 -1.69 17.70
CA PRO A 361 -15.03 -1.93 16.26
C PRO A 361 -14.17 -0.87 15.55
N LEU A 362 -13.73 -1.22 14.33
CA LEU A 362 -12.85 -0.46 13.44
C LEU A 362 -13.10 1.05 13.51
N SER A 363 -12.13 1.82 14.00
CA SER A 363 -12.22 3.28 14.10
C SER A 363 -11.62 3.97 12.86
N PRO A 364 -12.11 5.17 12.49
CA PRO A 364 -11.55 5.92 11.36
C PRO A 364 -10.09 6.34 11.61
N GLN A 365 -9.67 6.50 12.87
CA GLN A 365 -8.29 6.79 13.24
C GLN A 365 -7.37 5.60 12.95
N MET A 366 -7.82 4.36 13.19
CA MET A 366 -7.05 3.16 12.85
C MET A 366 -6.82 3.05 11.33
N VAL A 367 -7.81 3.43 10.52
CA VAL A 367 -7.66 3.49 9.05
C VAL A 367 -6.65 4.54 8.65
N GLN A 368 -6.67 5.72 9.27
CA GLN A 368 -5.68 6.77 9.02
C GLN A 368 -4.27 6.31 9.40
N ASP A 369 -4.11 5.73 10.58
CA ASP A 369 -2.82 5.22 11.05
C ASP A 369 -2.26 4.13 10.12
N ALA A 370 -3.11 3.20 9.69
CA ALA A 370 -2.71 2.15 8.75
C ALA A 370 -2.39 2.73 7.36
N CYS A 371 -3.17 3.68 6.84
CA CYS A 371 -2.90 4.34 5.55
C CYS A 371 -1.65 5.22 5.58
N THR A 372 -1.34 5.84 6.72
CA THR A 372 -0.09 6.60 6.88
C THR A 372 1.13 5.69 6.89
N GLY A 373 0.93 4.38 7.12
CA GLY A 373 1.97 3.36 7.04
C GLY A 373 3.18 3.75 7.87
N LEU A 374 3.20 3.40 9.16
CA LEU A 374 4.46 3.50 9.90
C LEU A 374 5.51 2.69 9.12
N SER A 375 6.49 3.38 8.54
CA SER A 375 7.63 2.74 7.89
C SER A 375 8.18 1.65 8.82
N THR A 376 8.66 0.53 8.26
CA THR A 376 9.22 -0.56 9.05
C THR A 376 10.26 -0.05 10.06
N LEU A 377 11.01 0.98 9.66
CA LEU A 377 11.95 1.71 10.51
C LEU A 377 11.25 2.40 11.69
N VAL A 378 10.11 3.06 11.48
CA VAL A 378 9.36 3.72 12.56
C VAL A 378 8.78 2.68 13.53
N LYS A 379 8.25 1.57 13.03
CA LYS A 379 7.75 0.46 13.89
C LYS A 379 8.86 -0.13 14.76
N GLN A 380 10.05 -0.32 14.20
CA GLN A 380 11.23 -0.79 14.94
C GLN A 380 11.73 0.27 15.94
N ALA A 381 11.77 1.54 15.55
CA ALA A 381 12.22 2.63 16.40
C ALA A 381 11.32 2.85 17.62
N LEU A 382 10.04 2.48 17.57
CA LEU A 382 9.15 2.53 18.75
C LEU A 382 9.56 1.55 19.86
N GLN A 383 10.36 0.53 19.56
CA GLN A 383 10.85 -0.48 20.52
C GLN A 383 12.22 -0.12 21.11
N PHE A 384 12.79 1.01 20.72
CA PHE A 384 14.13 1.41 21.11
C PHE A 384 14.25 1.85 22.57
N SER A 385 15.45 1.67 23.12
CA SER A 385 15.79 2.21 24.43
C SER A 385 15.89 3.73 24.38
N VAL A 386 15.82 4.37 25.55
CA VAL A 386 15.96 5.83 25.67
C VAL A 386 17.30 6.32 25.09
N LEU A 387 18.36 5.52 25.25
CA LEU A 387 19.68 5.84 24.70
C LEU A 387 19.66 5.80 23.17
N ASP A 388 19.11 4.73 22.57
CA ASP A 388 18.99 4.59 21.12
C ASP A 388 18.17 5.74 20.51
N LEU A 389 17.07 6.14 21.15
CA LEU A 389 16.27 7.31 20.75
C LEU A 389 17.05 8.63 20.88
N THR A 390 17.88 8.77 21.92
CA THR A 390 18.72 9.97 22.11
C THR A 390 19.80 10.07 21.05
N VAL A 391 20.45 8.96 20.69
CA VAL A 391 21.44 8.89 19.59
C VAL A 391 20.76 9.20 18.25
N LEU A 392 19.55 8.70 18.01
CA LEU A 392 18.78 8.99 16.80
C LEU A 392 18.43 10.49 16.67
N VAL A 393 17.98 11.12 17.76
CA VAL A 393 17.71 12.56 17.80
C VAL A 393 19.01 13.36 17.60
N ALA A 394 20.12 12.93 18.21
CA ALA A 394 21.43 13.56 18.02
C ALA A 394 21.88 13.54 16.54
N CYS A 395 21.73 12.41 15.85
CA CYS A 395 21.96 12.29 14.41
C CYS A 395 21.10 13.29 13.61
N GLN A 396 19.80 13.37 13.90
CA GLN A 396 18.88 14.30 13.23
C GLN A 396 19.26 15.78 13.47
N ARG A 397 19.79 16.13 14.66
CA ARG A 397 20.31 17.46 14.96
C ARG A 397 21.50 17.83 14.08
N LEU A 398 22.42 16.89 13.86
CA LEU A 398 23.61 17.11 13.04
C LEU A 398 23.25 17.36 11.58
N GLU A 399 22.28 16.63 11.04
CA GLU A 399 21.80 16.86 9.68
C GLU A 399 21.11 18.21 9.52
N LYS A 400 20.30 18.64 10.52
CA LYS A 400 19.68 19.98 10.52
C LYS A 400 20.69 21.11 10.60
N ARG A 401 21.83 20.91 11.27
CA ARG A 401 22.96 21.84 11.26
C ARG A 401 23.73 21.85 9.92
N GLY A 402 23.27 21.11 8.92
CA GLY A 402 23.84 21.10 7.56
C GLY A 402 25.02 20.13 7.39
N ARG A 403 25.29 19.24 8.35
CA ARG A 403 26.35 18.23 8.18
C ARG A 403 25.83 17.07 7.34
N LYS A 404 26.39 16.91 6.14
CA LYS A 404 26.04 15.82 5.21
C LYS A 404 26.57 14.45 5.63
N SER A 405 27.63 14.42 6.44
CA SER A 405 28.19 13.21 7.03
C SER A 405 28.77 13.49 8.41
N TYR A 406 28.64 12.52 9.32
CA TYR A 406 29.15 12.64 10.69
C TYR A 406 29.71 11.29 11.18
N ASN A 407 30.55 11.32 12.20
CA ASN A 407 31.15 10.13 12.81
C ASN A 407 30.57 9.92 14.23
N PHE A 408 30.92 8.82 14.89
CA PHE A 408 30.43 8.53 16.23
C PHE A 408 30.77 9.66 17.23
N HIS A 409 31.98 10.21 17.18
CA HIS A 409 32.37 11.29 18.11
C HIS A 409 31.55 12.58 17.95
N HIS A 410 31.13 12.92 16.72
CA HIS A 410 30.23 14.04 16.49
C HIS A 410 28.85 13.77 17.11
N VAL A 411 28.35 12.54 17.00
CA VAL A 411 27.08 12.12 17.61
C VAL A 411 27.19 12.15 19.12
N TYR A 412 28.26 11.60 19.70
CA TYR A 412 28.47 11.57 21.14
C TYR A 412 28.55 12.98 21.76
N LYS A 413 29.19 13.94 21.07
CA LYS A 413 29.20 15.36 21.50
C LYS A 413 27.79 15.98 21.55
N GLU A 414 26.90 15.59 20.65
CA GLU A 414 25.51 16.05 20.71
C GLU A 414 24.70 15.32 21.78
N VAL A 415 24.95 14.01 22.00
CA VAL A 415 24.30 13.23 23.05
C VAL A 415 24.64 13.82 24.43
N THR A 416 25.90 14.19 24.68
CA THR A 416 26.29 14.85 25.93
C THR A 416 25.70 16.24 26.09
N GLY A 417 25.45 16.96 24.99
CA GLY A 417 24.74 18.24 24.99
C GLY A 417 23.22 18.12 25.11
N LEU A 418 22.64 16.96 24.77
CA LEU A 418 21.22 16.63 24.89
C LEU A 418 20.84 16.11 26.28
N GLY A 419 21.75 15.40 26.94
CA GLY A 419 21.55 14.91 28.30
C GLY A 419 21.37 16.07 29.28
N GLY A 420 20.18 16.18 29.86
CA GLY A 420 20.02 16.91 31.12
C GLY A 420 20.94 16.30 32.18
N SER A 421 21.20 17.03 33.27
CA SER A 421 22.07 16.60 34.38
C SER A 421 21.78 15.20 34.94
N GLU A 422 20.61 14.63 34.66
CA GLU A 422 20.11 13.37 35.20
C GLU A 422 20.37 12.13 34.31
N GLN A 423 20.75 12.29 33.04
CA GLN A 423 20.96 11.14 32.12
C GLN A 423 22.26 11.32 31.32
N ARG A 424 23.40 11.13 31.98
CA ARG A 424 24.71 11.02 31.31
C ARG A 424 24.97 9.56 30.96
N PHE A 425 25.00 9.26 29.67
CA PHE A 425 25.37 7.94 29.16
C PHE A 425 26.88 7.87 28.96
N GLY A 426 27.49 6.75 29.34
CA GLY A 426 28.90 6.49 29.08
C GLY A 426 29.21 6.36 27.58
N MET A 427 30.46 6.63 27.21
CA MET A 427 30.90 6.58 25.82
C MET A 427 30.77 5.17 25.22
N GLU A 428 31.08 4.13 25.99
CA GLU A 428 30.96 2.73 25.55
C GLU A 428 29.50 2.33 25.28
N ALA A 429 28.57 2.66 26.18
CA ALA A 429 27.15 2.39 25.99
C ALA A 429 26.57 3.17 24.79
N ALA A 430 26.98 4.42 24.60
CA ALA A 430 26.57 5.21 23.44
C ALA A 430 27.15 4.65 22.14
N LEU A 431 28.36 4.08 22.17
CA LEU A 431 28.97 3.42 21.03
C LEU A 431 28.20 2.15 20.66
N GLU A 432 27.90 1.27 21.62
CA GLU A 432 27.11 0.06 21.38
C GLU A 432 25.73 0.39 20.80
N SER A 433 25.08 1.43 21.33
CA SER A 433 23.81 1.93 20.81
C SER A 433 23.94 2.43 19.36
N TYR A 434 24.98 3.20 19.06
CA TYR A 434 25.26 3.67 17.71
C TYR A 434 25.55 2.51 16.74
N LEU A 435 26.32 1.52 17.14
CA LEU A 435 26.59 0.32 16.34
C LEU A 435 25.31 -0.47 16.06
N ARG A 436 24.44 -0.63 17.06
CA ARG A 436 23.12 -1.25 16.90
C ARG A 436 22.26 -0.52 15.87
N LEU A 437 22.29 0.81 15.85
CA LEU A 437 21.58 1.62 14.84
C LEU A 437 22.18 1.45 13.43
N VAL A 438 23.49 1.25 13.32
CA VAL A 438 24.16 0.95 12.05
C VAL A 438 23.80 -0.46 11.56
N GLU A 439 23.83 -1.45 12.43
CA GLU A 439 23.42 -2.84 12.12
C GLU A 439 21.96 -2.93 11.70
N ALA A 440 21.09 -2.21 12.41
CA ALA A 440 19.67 -2.11 12.10
C ALA A 440 19.35 -1.19 10.90
N LYS A 441 20.37 -0.64 10.22
CA LYS A 441 20.26 0.23 9.04
C LYS A 441 19.41 1.49 9.26
N PHE A 442 19.45 2.07 10.45
CA PHE A 442 18.94 3.43 10.69
C PHE A 442 19.98 4.48 10.29
N VAL A 443 21.26 4.12 10.42
CA VAL A 443 22.40 4.94 10.05
C VAL A 443 23.25 4.17 9.04
N GLU A 444 23.46 4.73 7.86
CA GLU A 444 24.32 4.14 6.84
C GLU A 444 25.74 4.68 6.98
N ALA A 445 26.72 3.80 7.21
CA ALA A 445 28.12 4.17 7.18
C ALA A 445 28.59 4.30 5.71
N THR A 446 28.88 5.53 5.28
CA THR A 446 29.41 5.84 3.96
C THR A 446 30.94 5.76 3.97
N GLY A 447 31.53 4.80 3.27
CA GLY A 447 32.99 4.72 3.07
C GLY A 447 33.57 3.30 3.16
N ASP A 448 34.89 3.19 3.01
CA ASP A 448 35.59 1.91 2.98
C ASP A 448 35.41 1.08 4.26
N GLY A 449 35.04 -0.18 4.08
CA GLY A 449 34.89 -1.18 5.15
C GLY A 449 36.16 -1.52 5.93
N ARG A 450 37.29 -0.86 5.65
CA ARG A 450 38.59 -1.04 6.31
C ARG A 450 38.77 -0.18 7.56
N ARG A 451 38.04 0.94 7.70
CA ARG A 451 38.14 1.82 8.88
C ARG A 451 37.36 1.25 10.06
N GLN A 452 37.80 1.50 11.30
CA GLN A 452 36.98 1.21 12.49
C GLN A 452 35.63 1.94 12.40
N GLN A 453 34.54 1.30 12.83
CA GLN A 453 33.17 1.81 12.67
C GLN A 453 32.95 3.19 13.32
N GLU A 454 33.69 3.51 14.39
CA GLU A 454 33.60 4.79 15.12
C GLU A 454 33.96 6.01 14.24
N PHE A 455 34.92 5.83 13.34
CA PHE A 455 35.47 6.88 12.49
C PHE A 455 34.88 6.87 11.07
N ARG A 456 33.97 5.93 10.78
CA ARG A 456 33.32 5.91 9.47
C ARG A 456 32.38 7.11 9.35
N PRO A 457 32.43 7.86 8.23
CA PRO A 457 31.39 8.81 7.92
C PRO A 457 30.06 8.06 7.86
N SER A 458 29.01 8.67 8.37
CA SER A 458 27.69 8.09 8.41
C SER A 458 26.62 9.11 8.07
N ARG A 459 25.46 8.61 7.64
CA ARG A 459 24.28 9.38 7.26
C ARG A 459 23.03 8.73 7.82
N LEU A 460 22.04 9.53 8.21
CA LEU A 460 20.76 9.05 8.69
C LEU A 460 19.88 8.61 7.51
N LEU A 461 19.24 7.45 7.63
CA LEU A 461 18.29 6.95 6.62
C LEU A 461 16.84 7.32 6.93
N MET A 462 16.55 7.66 8.19
CA MET A 462 15.21 8.06 8.63
C MET A 462 14.97 9.55 8.39
N MET A 463 13.77 9.91 7.91
CA MET A 463 13.37 11.30 7.75
C MET A 463 13.03 11.95 9.09
N GLY A 464 13.21 13.26 9.19
CA GLY A 464 12.89 13.98 10.41
C GLY A 464 11.41 13.87 10.84
N SER A 465 10.47 13.86 9.90
CA SER A 465 9.03 13.67 10.19
C SER A 465 8.73 12.28 10.77
N GLU A 466 9.46 11.26 10.34
CA GLU A 466 9.36 9.90 10.87
C GLU A 466 9.85 9.85 12.32
N ILE A 467 10.99 10.49 12.61
CA ILE A 467 11.52 10.58 13.98
C ILE A 467 10.56 11.32 14.91
N GLN A 468 9.94 12.41 14.43
CA GLN A 468 8.92 13.11 15.21
C GLN A 468 7.75 12.19 15.56
N THR A 469 7.28 11.40 14.59
CA THR A 469 6.23 10.40 14.80
C THR A 469 6.65 9.33 15.81
N VAL A 470 7.92 8.89 15.79
CA VAL A 470 8.48 7.98 16.81
C VAL A 470 8.41 8.64 18.19
N MET A 471 8.84 9.89 18.34
CA MET A 471 8.90 10.58 19.64
C MET A 471 7.52 10.80 20.26
N GLU A 472 6.52 11.10 19.44
CA GLU A 472 5.12 11.30 19.86
C GLU A 472 4.48 9.98 20.33
N ARG A 473 4.81 8.86 19.67
CA ARG A 473 4.21 7.54 19.95
C ARG A 473 5.01 6.69 20.94
N ALA A 474 6.28 7.00 21.19
CA ALA A 474 7.14 6.24 22.10
C ALA A 474 6.68 6.37 23.56
N ARG A 475 6.31 5.24 24.17
CA ARG A 475 5.85 5.16 25.57
C ARG A 475 6.92 5.54 26.59
N ASN A 476 8.19 5.25 26.27
CA ASN A 476 9.32 5.34 27.20
C ASN A 476 10.17 6.62 27.03
N CYS A 477 9.73 7.57 26.19
CA CYS A 477 10.53 8.76 25.87
C CYS A 477 10.42 9.84 26.96
N PRO A 478 11.56 10.30 27.55
CA PRO A 478 11.56 11.40 28.52
C PRO A 478 11.02 12.71 27.91
N GLU A 479 10.32 13.52 28.72
CA GLU A 479 9.80 14.80 28.23
C GLU A 479 10.89 15.78 27.77
N SER A 480 12.07 15.74 28.39
CA SER A 480 13.24 16.52 27.96
C SER A 480 13.65 16.19 26.52
N LEU A 481 13.65 14.90 26.16
CA LEU A 481 13.95 14.45 24.81
C LEU A 481 12.83 14.80 23.83
N ARG A 482 11.55 14.68 24.23
CA ARG A 482 10.42 15.12 23.41
C ARG A 482 10.47 16.63 23.11
N ARG A 483 10.78 17.47 24.10
CA ARG A 483 10.96 18.92 23.89
C ARG A 483 12.16 19.21 23.00
N ALA A 484 13.27 18.51 23.22
CA ALA A 484 14.47 18.62 22.40
C ALA A 484 14.24 18.21 20.94
N ALA A 485 13.36 17.24 20.70
CA ALA A 485 12.91 16.83 19.38
C ALA A 485 11.96 17.86 18.77
N ASN A 486 10.93 18.32 19.49
CA ASN A 486 9.96 19.30 18.99
C ASN A 486 10.62 20.64 18.60
N ASN A 487 11.59 21.10 19.37
CA ASN A 487 12.37 22.32 19.06
C ASN A 487 13.24 22.19 17.80
N LEU A 488 13.38 20.99 17.22
CA LEU A 488 14.05 20.82 15.95
C LEU A 488 13.12 21.08 14.77
N PHE A 489 11.81 20.83 14.92
CA PHE A 489 10.83 20.82 13.83
C PHE A 489 9.99 22.10 13.71
N LEU A 490 10.16 23.03 14.66
CA LEU A 490 9.85 24.45 14.52
C LEU A 490 11.03 25.15 13.83
#